data_AF-A0AAX6M9A6-F1
#
_entry.id   AF-A0AAX6M9A6-F1
#
_cell.length_a   1.000
_cell.length_b   1.000
_cell.length_c   1.000
_cell.angle_alpha   90.00
_cell.angle_beta   90.00
_cell.angle_gamma   90.00
#
_symmetry.space_group_name_H-M   'P 1'
#
loop_
_entity.id
_entity.type
_entity.pdbx_description
1 polymer ?
#
loop_
_entity_poly.entity_id
_entity_poly.type
_entity_poly.pdbx_seq_one_letter_code
_entity_poly.pdbx_strand_id
1 'polypeptide(L)'
;MLPFMTMLQIPWHDGLQYKVDALGFRHMNNFLSLARDRDTGSVYPEADGSPTVAYTPSTFDRASIQAGVVAIAKICYIQGATELIPPVRSIPSFKSDTPASERNIDDSGFSIWITQLEQADFTKALLVSGHQMGSCRMSKTKEQGVVDQHGKVWETENLYIADASVFPSASGVNPMITIMAISDRIARGIAAGLK
;
A
#
# COMPACT_ATOMS: atom_id res chain seq x y z
N MET A 1 -12.96 -2.64 -7.91
CA MET A 1 -12.61 -2.82 -6.48
C MET A 1 -13.84 -3.22 -5.70
N LEU A 2 -13.67 -3.93 -4.57
CA LEU A 2 -14.80 -4.31 -3.71
C LEU A 2 -15.42 -3.04 -3.10
N PRO A 3 -16.77 -2.90 -3.07
CA PRO A 3 -17.44 -1.68 -2.62
C PRO A 3 -16.94 -1.17 -1.27
N PHE A 4 -16.69 -2.07 -0.31
CA PHE A 4 -16.25 -1.69 1.03
C PHE A 4 -14.92 -0.92 1.02
N MET A 5 -13.97 -1.24 0.13
CA MET A 5 -12.67 -0.55 0.07
C MET A 5 -12.82 0.91 -0.37
N THR A 6 -13.69 1.16 -1.35
CA THR A 6 -13.99 2.53 -1.79
C THR A 6 -14.75 3.30 -0.71
N MET A 7 -15.71 2.65 -0.06
CA MET A 7 -16.54 3.25 0.99
C MET A 7 -15.75 3.63 2.26
N LEU A 8 -14.56 3.05 2.50
CA LEU A 8 -13.65 3.46 3.59
C LEU A 8 -12.98 4.82 3.34
N GLN A 9 -12.85 5.22 2.07
CA GLN A 9 -12.22 6.49 1.70
C GLN A 9 -13.19 7.67 1.76
N ILE A 10 -14.49 7.42 1.68
CA ILE A 10 -15.51 8.47 1.74
C ILE A 10 -15.51 9.08 3.15
N PRO A 11 -15.33 10.41 3.28
CA PRO A 11 -15.44 11.09 4.57
C PRO A 11 -16.82 10.85 5.18
N TRP A 12 -16.84 10.42 6.45
CA TRP A 12 -18.09 10.32 7.18
C TRP A 12 -18.52 11.71 7.65
N HIS A 13 -19.70 12.14 7.23
CA HIS A 13 -20.36 13.35 7.72
C HIS A 13 -21.52 12.98 8.64
N ASP A 14 -22.51 12.29 8.08
CA ASP A 14 -23.65 11.72 8.80
C ASP A 14 -24.21 10.51 8.04
N GLY A 15 -25.19 9.83 8.64
CA GLY A 15 -25.76 8.61 8.08
C GLY A 15 -26.66 8.80 6.86
N LEU A 16 -27.17 10.01 6.60
CA LEU A 16 -27.93 10.31 5.39
C LEU A 16 -26.96 10.58 4.23
N GLN A 17 -25.98 11.45 4.43
CA GLN A 17 -24.97 11.78 3.42
C GLN A 17 -24.20 10.53 2.97
N TYR A 18 -23.78 9.68 3.90
CA TYR A 18 -23.07 8.45 3.55
C TYR A 18 -23.91 7.50 2.68
N LYS A 19 -25.23 7.42 2.92
CA LYS A 19 -26.14 6.63 2.06
C LYS A 19 -26.27 7.26 0.67
N VAL A 20 -26.33 8.59 0.58
CA VAL A 20 -26.34 9.31 -0.70
C VAL A 20 -25.05 9.04 -1.47
N ASP A 21 -23.89 9.14 -0.83
CA ASP A 21 -22.60 8.87 -1.45
C ASP A 21 -22.49 7.40 -1.90
N ALA A 22 -22.97 6.46 -1.07
CA ALA A 22 -23.01 5.04 -1.41
C ALA A 22 -23.89 4.74 -2.64
N LEU A 23 -25.02 5.46 -2.83
CA LEU A 23 -25.86 5.33 -4.02
C LEU A 23 -25.12 5.80 -5.30
N GLY A 24 -24.14 6.68 -5.15
CA GLY A 24 -23.25 7.17 -6.21
C GLY A 24 -22.13 6.21 -6.59
N PHE A 25 -21.93 5.09 -5.86
CA PHE A 25 -20.78 4.19 -6.04
C PHE A 25 -20.55 3.73 -7.50
N ARG A 26 -21.62 3.50 -8.27
CA ARG A 26 -21.53 3.11 -9.70
C ARG A 26 -20.87 4.17 -10.61
N HIS A 27 -20.70 5.39 -10.11
CA HIS A 27 -20.06 6.51 -10.77
C HIS A 27 -18.71 6.86 -10.13
N MET A 28 -18.21 6.04 -9.21
CA MET A 28 -16.92 6.23 -8.54
C MET A 28 -15.88 5.27 -9.09
N ASN A 29 -14.64 5.74 -9.15
CA ASN A 29 -13.46 4.91 -9.34
C ASN A 29 -12.49 5.11 -8.17
N ASN A 30 -11.67 4.09 -7.89
CA ASN A 30 -10.64 4.16 -6.86
C ASN A 30 -9.28 3.92 -7.50
N PHE A 31 -8.30 4.74 -7.11
CA PHE A 31 -6.93 4.69 -7.58
C PHE A 31 -5.99 4.54 -6.39
N LEU A 32 -4.95 3.72 -6.55
CA LEU A 32 -3.96 3.46 -5.51
C LEU A 32 -2.61 4.04 -5.94
N SER A 33 -2.03 4.86 -5.07
CA SER A 33 -0.61 5.19 -5.15
C SER A 33 0.16 4.10 -4.39
N LEU A 34 0.84 3.22 -5.12
CA LEU A 34 1.62 2.13 -4.55
C LEU A 34 3.10 2.53 -4.51
N ALA A 35 3.69 2.48 -3.32
CA ALA A 35 5.12 2.66 -3.13
C ALA A 35 5.79 1.30 -2.87
N ARG A 36 7.04 1.17 -3.35
CA ARG A 36 7.95 0.13 -2.89
C ARG A 36 8.69 0.68 -1.69
N ASP A 37 8.36 0.16 -0.52
CA ASP A 37 8.99 0.57 0.73
C ASP A 37 10.50 0.39 0.66
N ARG A 38 11.23 1.46 1.00
CA ARG A 38 12.67 1.41 1.20
C ARG A 38 12.99 1.00 2.64
N ASP A 39 12.26 1.56 3.60
CA ASP A 39 12.53 1.39 5.02
C ASP A 39 11.59 0.34 5.64
N THR A 40 11.99 -0.26 6.77
CA THR A 40 11.33 -1.48 7.30
C THR A 40 10.44 -1.19 8.51
N GLY A 41 9.48 -2.08 8.76
CA GLY A 41 8.79 -2.22 10.05
C GLY A 41 9.21 -3.49 10.78
N SER A 42 8.51 -3.78 11.87
CA SER A 42 8.72 -4.97 12.69
C SER A 42 7.39 -5.66 12.98
N VAL A 43 7.45 -6.99 13.18
CA VAL A 43 6.34 -7.78 13.71
C VAL A 43 6.83 -8.47 14.97
N TYR A 44 6.07 -8.38 16.05
CA TYR A 44 6.41 -9.03 17.32
C TYR A 44 5.15 -9.58 17.99
N PRO A 45 5.28 -10.63 18.81
CA PRO A 45 4.15 -11.16 19.58
C PRO A 45 3.84 -10.24 20.77
N GLU A 46 2.56 -10.09 21.07
CA GLU A 46 2.04 -9.56 22.33
C GLU A 46 2.12 -10.62 23.44
N ALA A 47 1.78 -10.23 24.67
CA ALA A 47 1.82 -11.14 25.84
C ALA A 47 0.90 -12.37 25.69
N ASP A 48 -0.18 -12.26 24.90
CA ASP A 48 -1.10 -13.37 24.60
C ASP A 48 -0.69 -14.19 23.36
N GLY A 49 0.44 -13.85 22.74
CA GLY A 49 0.96 -14.49 21.53
C GLY A 49 0.38 -13.96 20.22
N SER A 50 -0.55 -13.01 20.26
CA SER A 50 -1.07 -12.38 19.04
C SER A 50 0.00 -11.51 18.36
N PRO A 51 0.04 -11.44 17.01
CA PRO A 51 1.05 -10.64 16.32
C PRO A 51 0.65 -9.16 16.26
N THR A 52 1.59 -8.28 16.61
CA THR A 52 1.49 -6.84 16.38
C THR A 52 2.45 -6.42 15.28
N VAL A 53 1.94 -5.64 14.34
CA VAL A 53 2.73 -5.02 13.27
C VAL A 53 3.03 -3.58 13.64
N ALA A 54 4.29 -3.29 13.92
CA ALA A 54 4.79 -1.93 14.11
C ALA A 54 5.39 -1.43 12.80
N TYR A 55 4.63 -0.60 12.09
CA TYR A 55 5.05 -0.05 10.82
C TYR A 55 4.55 1.38 10.68
N THR A 56 5.47 2.29 10.37
CA THR A 56 5.18 3.65 9.95
C THR A 56 5.95 3.88 8.66
N PRO A 57 5.29 4.20 7.53
CA PRO A 57 6.03 4.47 6.30
C PRO A 57 6.97 5.63 6.52
N SER A 58 8.21 5.56 6.02
CA SER A 58 9.23 6.56 6.31
C SER A 58 8.94 7.91 5.64
N THR A 59 9.73 8.93 5.95
CA THR A 59 9.65 10.22 5.23
C THR A 59 9.86 10.05 3.73
N PHE A 60 10.76 9.14 3.32
CA PHE A 60 11.02 8.87 1.91
C PHE A 60 9.85 8.15 1.23
N ASP A 61 9.32 7.11 1.88
CA ASP A 61 8.22 6.33 1.35
C ASP A 61 6.94 7.18 1.28
N ARG A 62 6.65 7.97 2.32
CA ARG A 62 5.52 8.92 2.33
C ARG A 62 5.61 9.96 1.21
N ALA A 63 6.79 10.53 0.97
CA ALA A 63 6.98 11.48 -0.13
C ALA A 63 6.69 10.83 -1.50
N SER A 64 7.10 9.57 -1.68
CA SER A 64 6.82 8.79 -2.89
C SER A 64 5.32 8.52 -3.06
N ILE A 65 4.64 8.12 -1.97
CA ILE A 65 3.18 7.91 -1.95
C ILE A 65 2.45 9.20 -2.33
N GLN A 66 2.83 10.32 -1.70
CA GLN A 66 2.24 11.63 -1.96
C GLN A 66 2.41 12.07 -3.41
N ALA A 67 3.61 11.93 -3.98
CA ALA A 67 3.85 12.25 -5.39
C ALA A 67 2.94 11.45 -6.32
N GLY A 68 2.74 10.16 -6.05
CA GLY A 68 1.81 9.33 -6.81
C GLY A 68 0.34 9.76 -6.66
N VAL A 69 -0.09 10.16 -5.46
CA VAL A 69 -1.46 10.69 -5.24
C VAL A 69 -1.68 12.00 -6.00
N VAL A 70 -0.71 12.92 -5.98
CA VAL A 70 -0.78 14.17 -6.76
C VAL A 70 -0.85 13.88 -8.26
N ALA A 71 -0.04 12.95 -8.77
CA ALA A 71 -0.07 12.56 -10.17
C ALA A 71 -1.43 11.93 -10.57
N ILE A 72 -1.97 11.03 -9.73
CA ILE A 72 -3.30 10.43 -9.93
C ILE A 72 -4.37 11.51 -9.99
N ALA A 73 -4.34 12.49 -9.07
CA ALA A 73 -5.32 13.56 -9.05
C ALA A 73 -5.29 14.40 -10.33
N LYS A 74 -4.09 14.75 -10.83
CA LYS A 74 -3.90 15.44 -12.11
C LYS A 74 -4.46 14.63 -13.29
N ILE A 75 -4.19 13.33 -13.35
CA ILE A 75 -4.74 12.45 -14.38
C ILE A 75 -6.27 12.42 -14.30
N CYS A 76 -6.84 12.17 -13.12
CA CYS A 76 -8.28 12.08 -12.94
C CYS A 76 -8.99 13.39 -13.29
N TYR A 77 -8.39 14.54 -12.92
CA TYR A 77 -8.93 15.84 -13.25
C TYR A 77 -9.01 16.04 -14.77
N ILE A 78 -7.89 15.87 -15.49
CA ILE A 78 -7.86 16.03 -16.95
C ILE A 78 -8.78 15.03 -17.66
N GLN A 79 -8.95 13.83 -17.11
CA GLN A 79 -9.87 12.82 -17.66
C GLN A 79 -11.35 13.07 -17.34
N GLY A 80 -11.69 14.20 -16.69
CA GLY A 80 -13.08 14.62 -16.50
C GLY A 80 -13.72 14.23 -15.17
N ALA A 81 -12.96 13.78 -14.17
CA ALA A 81 -13.52 13.51 -12.84
C ALA A 81 -14.15 14.78 -12.23
N THR A 82 -15.45 14.75 -11.95
CA THR A 82 -16.18 15.91 -11.41
C THR A 82 -15.97 16.12 -9.91
N GLU A 83 -15.51 15.08 -9.21
CA GLU A 83 -15.13 15.12 -7.81
C GLU A 83 -13.88 14.27 -7.55
N LEU A 84 -12.95 14.80 -6.75
CA LEU A 84 -11.75 14.11 -6.28
C LEU A 84 -11.76 14.07 -4.75
N ILE A 85 -11.73 12.87 -4.19
CA ILE A 85 -11.67 12.63 -2.75
C ILE A 85 -10.23 12.24 -2.38
N PRO A 86 -9.47 13.08 -1.64
CA PRO A 86 -8.10 12.77 -1.30
C PRO A 86 -8.02 11.75 -0.14
N PRO A 87 -6.89 11.02 0.02
CA PRO A 87 -6.73 10.06 1.11
C PRO A 87 -6.49 10.73 2.48
N VAL A 88 -6.29 12.06 2.52
CA VAL A 88 -6.05 12.84 3.73
C VAL A 88 -7.34 13.59 4.10
N ARG A 89 -7.99 13.16 5.20
CA ARG A 89 -9.34 13.65 5.58
C ARG A 89 -9.43 15.15 5.89
N SER A 90 -8.31 15.80 6.22
CA SER A 90 -8.29 17.25 6.46
C SER A 90 -8.33 18.08 5.18
N ILE A 91 -8.10 17.47 4.01
CA ILE A 91 -8.20 18.14 2.72
C ILE A 91 -9.62 17.89 2.17
N PRO A 92 -10.41 18.94 1.88
CA PRO A 92 -11.75 18.77 1.34
C PRO A 92 -11.70 18.16 -0.06
N SER A 93 -12.80 17.51 -0.47
CA SER A 93 -12.95 17.06 -1.86
C SER A 93 -12.86 18.24 -2.83
N PHE A 94 -12.19 18.04 -3.96
CA PHE A 94 -12.20 19.00 -5.06
C PHE A 94 -13.37 18.70 -6.00
N LYS A 95 -14.11 19.72 -6.43
CA LYS A 95 -15.24 19.60 -7.37
C LYS A 95 -15.04 20.53 -8.56
N SER A 96 -15.43 20.07 -9.75
CA SER A 96 -15.37 20.86 -10.97
C SER A 96 -16.47 20.47 -11.96
N ASP A 97 -17.20 21.48 -12.42
CA ASP A 97 -18.18 21.39 -13.50
C ASP A 97 -17.59 21.71 -14.88
N THR A 98 -16.30 22.06 -14.94
CA THR A 98 -15.60 22.35 -16.21
C THR A 98 -15.62 21.10 -17.10
N PRO A 99 -16.06 21.21 -18.38
CA PRO A 99 -16.01 20.09 -19.32
C PRO A 99 -14.60 19.54 -19.46
N ALA A 100 -14.45 18.21 -19.58
CA ALA A 100 -13.13 17.56 -19.65
C ALA A 100 -12.23 18.13 -20.76
N SER A 101 -12.82 18.54 -21.90
CA SER A 101 -12.12 19.14 -23.04
C SER A 101 -11.51 20.51 -22.76
N GLU A 102 -11.92 21.18 -21.69
CA GLU A 102 -11.51 22.55 -21.34
C GLU A 102 -10.57 22.59 -20.12
N ARG A 103 -10.31 21.44 -19.48
CA ARG A 103 -9.52 21.37 -18.24
C ARG A 103 -8.04 21.50 -18.51
N ASN A 104 -7.36 22.23 -17.63
CA ASN A 104 -5.91 22.33 -17.60
C ASN A 104 -5.39 22.10 -16.16
N ILE A 105 -4.22 21.47 -16.03
CA ILE A 105 -3.59 21.28 -14.70
C ILE A 105 -3.33 22.61 -13.98
N ASP A 106 -3.24 23.71 -14.73
CA ASP A 106 -3.01 25.07 -14.22
C ASP A 106 -4.31 25.82 -13.89
N ASP A 107 -5.48 25.17 -13.97
CA ASP A 107 -6.75 25.76 -13.57
C ASP A 107 -6.66 26.25 -12.12
N SER A 108 -7.01 27.52 -11.87
CA SER A 108 -6.69 28.20 -10.61
C SER A 108 -7.22 27.46 -9.37
N GLY A 109 -8.48 27.03 -9.39
CA GLY A 109 -9.10 26.27 -8.31
C GLY A 109 -8.42 24.91 -8.09
N PHE A 110 -8.06 24.22 -9.18
CA PHE A 110 -7.38 22.93 -9.10
C PHE A 110 -5.95 23.07 -8.59
N SER A 111 -5.20 24.07 -9.05
CA SER A 111 -3.82 24.37 -8.64
C SER A 111 -3.72 24.72 -7.16
N ILE A 112 -4.69 25.49 -6.63
CA ILE A 112 -4.80 25.78 -5.20
C ILE A 112 -5.00 24.49 -4.41
N TRP A 113 -5.93 23.63 -4.84
CA TRP A 113 -6.20 22.37 -4.18
C TRP A 113 -5.02 21.39 -4.24
N ILE A 114 -4.31 21.32 -5.37
CA ILE A 114 -3.07 20.53 -5.50
C ILE A 114 -2.01 21.04 -4.54
N THR A 115 -1.85 22.35 -4.40
CA THR A 115 -0.91 22.93 -3.43
C THR A 115 -1.24 22.52 -1.99
N GLN A 116 -2.52 22.51 -1.62
CA GLN A 116 -2.98 22.01 -0.31
C GLN A 116 -2.64 20.53 -0.12
N LEU A 117 -2.81 19.71 -1.16
CA LEU A 117 -2.48 18.28 -1.14
C LEU A 117 -0.96 18.03 -1.06
N GLU A 118 -0.15 18.85 -1.72
CA GLU A 118 1.32 18.83 -1.65
C GLU A 118 1.85 19.27 -0.27
N GLN A 119 1.08 20.09 0.46
CA GLN A 119 1.42 20.53 1.82
C GLN A 119 0.76 19.67 2.92
N ALA A 120 -0.06 18.68 2.56
CA ALA A 120 -0.80 17.89 3.51
C ALA A 120 0.10 16.97 4.35
N ASP A 121 -0.31 16.73 5.60
CA ASP A 121 0.35 15.75 6.47
C ASP A 121 -0.08 14.31 6.11
N PHE A 122 0.74 13.65 5.29
CA PHE A 122 0.51 12.28 4.86
C PHE A 122 0.68 11.23 5.98
N THR A 123 1.08 11.61 7.20
CA THR A 123 0.96 10.71 8.36
C THR A 123 -0.49 10.48 8.77
N LYS A 124 -1.41 11.33 8.31
CA LYS A 124 -2.87 11.21 8.51
C LYS A 124 -3.60 10.63 7.30
N ALA A 125 -2.88 10.24 6.25
CA ALA A 125 -3.47 9.61 5.08
C ALA A 125 -4.03 8.22 5.45
N LEU A 126 -5.14 7.84 4.84
CA LEU A 126 -5.61 6.46 4.89
C LEU A 126 -4.65 5.58 4.08
N LEU A 127 -3.84 4.79 4.79
CA LEU A 127 -2.90 3.83 4.20
C LEU A 127 -3.38 2.41 4.46
N VAL A 128 -3.26 1.56 3.45
CA VAL A 128 -3.59 0.14 3.53
C VAL A 128 -2.49 -0.66 2.86
N SER A 129 -2.16 -1.82 3.44
CA SER A 129 -1.30 -2.81 2.80
C SER A 129 -1.87 -4.20 3.04
N GLY A 130 -1.94 -4.98 1.97
CA GLY A 130 -2.26 -6.41 2.01
C GLY A 130 -1.05 -7.29 1.69
N HIS A 131 0.16 -6.71 1.65
CA HIS A 131 1.37 -7.39 1.17
C HIS A 131 2.49 -7.32 2.22
N GLN A 132 2.21 -7.80 3.43
CA GLN A 132 3.22 -7.94 4.49
C GLN A 132 4.26 -8.99 4.05
N MET A 133 5.55 -8.65 4.14
CA MET A 133 6.64 -9.51 3.69
C MET A 133 7.95 -9.18 4.41
N GLY A 134 8.92 -10.08 4.37
CA GLY A 134 10.28 -9.85 4.86
C GLY A 134 10.53 -9.97 6.36
N SER A 135 9.55 -10.42 7.15
CA SER A 135 9.69 -10.60 8.61
C SER A 135 10.65 -11.71 9.05
N CYS A 136 10.93 -12.68 8.18
CA CYS A 136 11.92 -13.74 8.39
C CYS A 136 12.90 -13.78 7.22
N ARG A 137 13.48 -12.62 6.89
CA ARG A 137 14.22 -12.42 5.65
C ARG A 137 15.29 -13.45 5.38
N MET A 138 15.39 -13.82 4.11
CA MET A 138 16.49 -14.56 3.53
C MET A 138 17.76 -13.69 3.49
N SER A 139 18.89 -14.27 3.90
CA SER A 139 20.17 -13.57 3.97
C SER A 139 21.34 -14.49 3.62
N LYS A 140 22.50 -13.89 3.35
CA LYS A 140 23.76 -14.62 3.14
C LYS A 140 24.40 -15.07 4.45
N THR A 141 24.15 -14.36 5.55
CA THR A 141 24.69 -14.65 6.89
C THR A 141 23.59 -14.56 7.94
N LYS A 142 23.76 -15.27 9.06
CA LYS A 142 22.80 -15.31 10.17
C LYS A 142 22.61 -13.98 10.88
N GLU A 143 23.57 -13.08 10.80
CA GLU A 143 23.51 -11.74 11.40
C GLU A 143 22.62 -10.79 10.62
N GLN A 144 22.31 -11.12 9.36
CA GLN A 144 21.56 -10.25 8.45
C GLN A 144 20.12 -10.72 8.17
N GLY A 145 19.72 -11.89 8.69
CA GLY A 145 18.40 -12.46 8.44
C GLY A 145 18.13 -13.75 9.20
N VAL A 146 16.96 -14.32 8.96
CA VAL A 146 16.44 -15.48 9.73
C VAL A 146 16.69 -16.80 9.00
N VAL A 147 16.66 -16.77 7.67
CA VAL A 147 16.87 -17.96 6.84
C VAL A 147 18.02 -17.76 5.85
N ASP A 148 18.65 -18.87 5.47
CA ASP A 148 19.59 -18.90 4.36
C ASP A 148 18.88 -18.85 2.99
N GLN A 149 19.64 -18.88 1.90
CA GLN A 149 19.12 -18.86 0.52
C GLN A 149 18.25 -20.07 0.12
N HIS A 150 18.17 -21.09 0.97
CA HIS A 150 17.36 -22.29 0.80
C HIS A 150 16.12 -22.28 1.70
N GLY A 151 15.87 -21.19 2.44
CA GLY A 151 14.75 -21.07 3.36
C GLY A 151 14.99 -21.77 4.69
N LYS A 152 16.20 -22.30 4.96
CA LYS A 152 16.53 -22.97 6.20
C LYS A 152 16.82 -21.94 7.29
N VAL A 153 16.20 -22.09 8.45
CA VAL A 153 16.44 -21.22 9.61
C VAL A 153 17.86 -21.44 10.10
N TRP A 154 18.61 -20.34 10.28
CA TRP A 154 19.97 -20.39 10.79
C TRP A 154 20.01 -21.08 12.16
N GLU A 155 21.10 -21.80 12.44
CA GLU A 155 21.32 -22.52 13.71
C GLU A 155 20.30 -23.64 14.01
N THR A 156 19.59 -24.11 12.99
CA THR A 156 18.69 -25.27 13.07
C THR A 156 19.08 -26.37 12.08
N GLU A 157 18.63 -27.60 12.31
CA GLU A 157 18.89 -28.71 11.39
C GLU A 157 17.77 -28.88 10.35
N ASN A 158 16.51 -28.86 10.78
CA ASN A 158 15.34 -29.26 9.99
C ASN A 158 14.17 -28.27 10.08
N LEU A 159 14.44 -26.97 10.24
CA LEU A 159 13.41 -25.93 10.25
C LEU A 159 13.53 -25.02 9.03
N TYR A 160 12.43 -24.85 8.31
CA TYR A 160 12.36 -24.07 7.06
C TYR A 160 11.16 -23.13 7.06
N ILE A 161 11.29 -22.00 6.35
CA ILE A 161 10.22 -21.03 6.12
C ILE A 161 10.06 -20.84 4.62
N ALA A 162 8.83 -20.89 4.11
CA ALA A 162 8.54 -20.90 2.67
C ALA A 162 7.31 -20.04 2.32
N ASP A 163 7.32 -18.77 2.72
CA ASP A 163 6.26 -17.80 2.45
C ASP A 163 6.82 -16.38 2.15
N ALA A 164 5.98 -15.34 2.16
CA ALA A 164 6.41 -13.96 1.91
C ALA A 164 7.41 -13.40 2.93
N SER A 165 7.48 -13.97 4.15
CA SER A 165 8.38 -13.52 5.21
C SER A 165 9.85 -13.64 4.82
N VAL A 166 10.20 -14.55 3.89
CA VAL A 166 11.60 -14.75 3.47
C VAL A 166 12.09 -13.71 2.46
N PHE A 167 11.23 -12.81 1.98
CA PHE A 167 11.63 -11.80 1.01
C PHE A 167 12.74 -10.91 1.60
N PRO A 168 13.85 -10.66 0.86
CA PRO A 168 14.93 -9.82 1.38
C PRO A 168 14.53 -8.35 1.47
N SER A 169 13.61 -7.90 0.61
CA SER A 169 13.06 -6.55 0.57
C SER A 169 11.66 -6.55 -0.06
N ALA A 170 10.93 -5.44 0.04
CA ALA A 170 9.65 -5.26 -0.62
C ALA A 170 9.77 -5.47 -2.14
N SER A 171 8.84 -6.22 -2.74
CA SER A 171 8.80 -6.48 -4.19
C SER A 171 8.42 -5.25 -5.01
N GLY A 172 7.64 -4.33 -4.45
CA GLY A 172 7.07 -3.16 -5.15
C GLY A 172 5.92 -3.51 -6.12
N VAL A 173 5.57 -4.79 -6.23
CA VAL A 173 4.50 -5.33 -7.08
C VAL A 173 3.77 -6.45 -6.35
N ASN A 174 2.62 -6.87 -6.87
CA ASN A 174 1.82 -7.96 -6.29
C ASN A 174 2.68 -9.23 -6.12
N PRO A 175 2.90 -9.73 -4.88
CA PRO A 175 3.95 -10.71 -4.61
C PRO A 175 3.52 -12.15 -4.86
N MET A 176 2.26 -12.43 -5.20
CA MET A 176 1.69 -13.80 -5.26
C MET A 176 2.56 -14.79 -6.05
N ILE A 177 2.89 -14.47 -7.31
CA ILE A 177 3.69 -15.37 -8.16
C ILE A 177 5.11 -15.53 -7.62
N THR A 178 5.70 -14.46 -7.09
CA THR A 178 7.03 -14.50 -6.49
C THR A 178 7.05 -15.35 -5.21
N ILE A 179 6.00 -15.28 -4.38
CA ILE A 179 5.83 -16.13 -3.20
C ILE A 179 5.74 -17.59 -3.65
N MET A 180 4.85 -17.91 -4.60
CA MET A 180 4.70 -19.28 -5.12
C MET A 180 6.02 -19.83 -5.67
N ALA A 181 6.78 -19.04 -6.43
CA ALA A 181 8.05 -19.45 -7.00
C ALA A 181 9.13 -19.70 -5.93
N ILE A 182 9.22 -18.84 -4.91
CA ILE A 182 10.16 -19.02 -3.80
C ILE A 182 9.79 -20.26 -2.97
N SER A 183 8.51 -20.42 -2.64
CA SER A 183 8.01 -21.59 -1.90
C SER A 183 8.26 -22.90 -2.65
N ASP A 184 8.00 -22.95 -3.96
CA ASP A 184 8.28 -24.13 -4.81
C ASP A 184 9.78 -24.46 -4.84
N ARG A 185 10.64 -23.44 -4.99
CA ARG A 185 12.10 -23.62 -4.96
C ARG A 185 12.56 -24.21 -3.61
N ILE A 186 12.07 -23.69 -2.48
CA ILE A 186 12.43 -24.15 -1.14
C ILE A 186 11.96 -25.60 -0.96
N ALA A 187 10.71 -25.90 -1.31
CA ALA A 187 10.14 -27.25 -1.22
C ALA A 187 10.92 -28.29 -2.03
N ARG A 188 11.34 -27.95 -3.27
CA ARG A 188 12.20 -28.82 -4.09
C ARG A 188 13.57 -29.07 -3.46
N GLY A 189 14.16 -28.05 -2.83
CA GLY A 189 15.43 -28.19 -2.11
C GLY A 189 15.31 -29.17 -0.95
N ILE A 190 14.24 -29.06 -0.16
CA ILE A 190 13.95 -29.99 0.94
C ILE A 190 13.78 -31.41 0.38
N ALA A 191 12.94 -31.59 -0.65
CA ALA A 191 12.69 -32.91 -1.24
C ALA A 191 13.97 -33.58 -1.78
N ALA A 192 14.89 -32.80 -2.34
CA ALA A 192 16.17 -33.32 -2.83
C ALA A 192 17.10 -33.78 -1.70
N GLY A 193 17.02 -33.17 -0.52
CA GLY A 193 17.84 -33.48 0.66
C GLY A 193 17.30 -34.63 1.53
N LEU A 194 16.09 -35.14 1.26
CA LEU A 194 15.48 -36.28 1.97
C LEU A 194 15.92 -37.64 1.42
N LYS A 195 16.87 -37.68 0.49
CA LYS A 195 17.44 -38.92 -0.08
C LYS A 195 18.56 -39.45 0.80
#